data_AF-A0A7C4AN84-F1
#
_entry.id   AF-A0A7C4AN84-F1
#
_cell.length_a   1.000
_cell.length_b   1.000
_cell.length_c   1.000
_cell.angle_alpha   90.00
_cell.angle_beta   90.00
_cell.angle_gamma   90.00
#
_symmetry.space_group_name_H-M   'P 1'
#
loop_
_entity.id
_entity.type
_entity.pdbx_description
1 polymer ?
#
loop_
_entity_poly.entity_id
_entity_poly.type
_entity_poly.pdbx_seq_one_letter_code
_entity_poly.pdbx_strand_id
1 'polypeptide(L)'
;MHTIKGVRIMKDKRRLKRRHLIYYLQVTDRSTGALIGFLVNISPQGIMIMSEHPLPVGKQFNLQLLLPSTTGEKEYLQFDALSKWCKQSI
;
A
#
# COMPACT_ATOMS: atom_id res chain seq x y z
N MET A 1 -27.06 44.19 -15.25
CA MET A 1 -25.61 43.99 -15.46
C MET A 1 -25.05 43.29 -14.25
N HIS A 2 -24.52 42.07 -14.40
CA HIS A 2 -23.40 41.47 -13.67
C HIS A 2 -23.18 40.10 -14.32
N THR A 3 -22.25 40.05 -15.27
CA THR A 3 -21.79 38.83 -15.95
C THR A 3 -20.52 38.36 -15.25
N ILE A 4 -20.50 37.10 -14.78
CA ILE A 4 -19.23 36.39 -14.55
C ILE A 4 -19.29 35.02 -15.25
N LYS A 5 -18.81 35.08 -16.50
CA LYS A 5 -17.91 34.13 -17.18
C LYS A 5 -17.91 32.67 -16.71
N GLY A 6 -18.42 31.81 -17.60
CA GLY A 6 -17.73 30.61 -18.07
C GLY A 6 -17.10 29.68 -17.04
N VAL A 7 -17.89 28.75 -16.52
CA VAL A 7 -17.35 27.48 -16.01
C VAL A 7 -17.91 26.37 -16.88
N ARG A 8 -17.05 25.78 -17.73
CA ARG A 8 -17.35 24.48 -18.35
C ARG A 8 -17.39 23.45 -17.22
N ILE A 9 -18.57 22.96 -16.88
CA ILE A 9 -18.69 21.75 -16.05
C ILE A 9 -18.20 20.59 -16.90
N MET A 10 -16.94 20.21 -16.72
CA MET A 10 -16.39 19.01 -17.34
C MET A 10 -17.01 17.80 -16.64
N LYS A 11 -18.09 17.26 -17.22
CA LYS A 11 -18.67 15.99 -16.78
C LYS A 11 -17.57 14.94 -16.79
N ASP A 12 -17.36 14.33 -15.63
CA ASP A 12 -16.44 13.23 -15.42
C ASP A 12 -16.74 12.11 -16.42
N LYS A 13 -15.83 11.86 -17.37
CA LYS A 13 -15.98 10.84 -18.43
C LYS A 13 -15.51 9.45 -17.99
N ARG A 14 -15.17 9.26 -16.71
CA ARG A 14 -14.54 8.01 -16.22
C ARG A 14 -15.60 6.94 -15.98
N ARG A 15 -15.49 5.82 -16.70
CA ARG A 15 -16.38 4.64 -16.59
C ARG A 15 -16.19 3.81 -15.32
N LEU A 16 -15.10 3.99 -14.55
CA LEU A 16 -14.80 3.18 -13.36
C LEU A 16 -14.32 4.05 -12.18
N LYS A 17 -14.88 3.82 -10.99
CA LYS A 17 -14.44 4.45 -9.74
C LYS A 17 -13.05 3.92 -9.34
N ARG A 18 -12.10 4.81 -9.08
CA ARG A 18 -10.82 4.45 -8.45
C ARG A 18 -11.10 3.86 -7.06
N ARG A 19 -10.60 2.65 -6.77
CA ARG A 19 -10.51 2.13 -5.40
C ARG A 19 -9.17 2.56 -4.84
N HIS A 20 -9.14 3.63 -4.03
CA HIS A 20 -7.98 3.88 -3.18
C HIS A 20 -7.98 2.79 -2.11
N LEU A 21 -6.87 2.04 -1.92
CA LEU A 21 -6.74 1.17 -0.75
C LEU A 21 -6.76 2.09 0.49
N ILE A 22 -7.83 2.06 1.26
CA ILE A 22 -8.03 2.93 2.45
C ILE A 22 -7.18 2.46 3.64
N TYR A 23 -6.53 1.30 3.55
CA TYR A 23 -5.78 0.71 4.67
C TYR A 23 -4.29 0.74 4.39
N TYR A 24 -3.56 1.54 5.17
CA TYR A 24 -2.12 1.42 5.35
C TYR A 24 -1.84 0.10 6.09
N LEU A 25 -1.86 -1.02 5.36
CA LEU A 25 -1.60 -2.32 5.96
C LEU A 25 -0.15 -2.35 6.44
N GLN A 26 0.02 -2.57 7.75
CA GLN A 26 1.35 -2.74 8.35
C GLN A 26 1.94 -4.05 7.86
N VAL A 27 3.17 -3.96 7.38
CA VAL A 27 4.01 -5.10 7.06
C VAL A 27 4.99 -5.28 8.20
N THR A 28 4.96 -6.44 8.85
CA THR A 28 5.87 -6.76 9.96
C THR A 28 6.69 -8.00 9.64
N ASP A 29 7.86 -8.12 10.27
CA ASP A 29 8.61 -9.35 10.27
C ASP A 29 7.85 -10.40 11.09
N ARG A 30 7.61 -11.57 10.49
CA ARG A 30 6.79 -12.63 11.07
C ARG A 30 7.36 -13.20 12.38
N SER A 31 8.68 -13.22 12.53
CA SER A 31 9.37 -13.83 13.67
C SER A 31 9.52 -12.88 14.85
N THR A 32 9.83 -11.61 14.56
CA THR A 32 10.13 -10.60 15.59
C THR A 32 8.95 -9.68 15.87
N GLY A 33 7.96 -9.62 14.97
CA GLY A 33 6.88 -8.64 15.01
C GLY A 33 7.32 -7.21 14.68
N ALA A 34 8.58 -6.99 14.31
CA ALA A 34 9.12 -5.67 14.01
C ALA A 34 8.45 -5.05 12.77
N LEU A 35 8.13 -3.77 12.82
CA LEU A 35 7.58 -3.04 11.68
C LEU A 35 8.63 -2.93 10.56
N ILE A 36 8.29 -3.44 9.38
CA ILE A 36 9.08 -3.28 8.15
C ILE A 36 8.63 -2.05 7.38
N GLY A 37 7.33 -1.76 7.39
CA GLY A 37 6.76 -0.57 6.75
C GLY A 37 5.27 -0.73 6.47
N PHE A 38 4.80 0.00 5.47
CA PHE A 38 3.40 0.01 5.07
C PHE A 38 3.25 -0.40 3.60
N LEU A 39 2.23 -1.22 3.32
CA LEU A 39 1.94 -1.68 1.98
C LEU A 39 1.48 -0.51 1.10
N VAL A 40 2.17 -0.28 -0.02
CA VAL A 40 1.82 0.74 -1.03
C VAL A 40 0.98 0.14 -2.14
N ASN A 41 1.39 -1.04 -2.65
CA ASN A 41 0.66 -1.81 -3.64
C ASN A 41 0.95 -3.30 -3.49
N ILE A 42 0.06 -4.12 -4.06
CA ILE A 42 0.14 -5.58 -4.03
C ILE A 42 -0.36 -6.17 -5.35
N SER A 43 0.31 -7.24 -5.77
CA SER A 43 -0.07 -8.14 -6.85
C SER A 43 0.25 -9.58 -6.44
N PRO A 44 -0.23 -10.60 -7.15
CA PRO A 44 0.14 -11.99 -6.86
C PRO A 44 1.64 -12.29 -6.96
N GLN A 45 2.40 -11.44 -7.65
CA GLN A 45 3.83 -11.66 -7.94
C GLN A 45 4.74 -10.82 -7.03
N GLY A 46 4.19 -9.89 -6.26
CA GLY A 46 5.00 -9.01 -5.42
C GLY A 46 4.23 -7.82 -4.86
N ILE A 47 4.93 -7.11 -3.98
CA ILE A 47 4.43 -5.95 -3.24
C ILE A 47 5.44 -4.81 -3.29
N MET A 48 4.95 -3.60 -3.00
CA MET A 48 5.77 -2.43 -2.72
C MET A 48 5.53 -1.99 -1.28
N ILE A 49 6.61 -1.80 -0.52
CA ILE A 49 6.57 -1.37 0.88
C ILE A 49 7.20 0.03 0.96
N MET A 50 6.53 0.93 1.66
CA MET A 50 7.12 2.19 2.12
C MET A 50 7.63 1.99 3.54
N SER A 51 8.93 2.15 3.74
CA SER A 51 9.62 1.99 5.02
C SER A 51 10.24 3.30 5.47
N GLU A 52 10.39 3.48 6.78
CA GLU A 52 11.08 4.65 7.35
C GLU A 52 12.59 4.60 7.09
N HIS A 53 13.16 3.40 7.05
CA HIS A 53 14.58 3.17 6.79
C HIS A 53 14.79 2.37 5.49
N PRO A 54 15.91 2.56 4.78
CA PRO A 54 16.25 1.77 3.61
C PRO A 54 16.29 0.27 3.93
N LEU A 55 15.62 -0.53 3.11
CA LEU A 55 15.67 -1.99 3.21
C LEU A 55 16.79 -2.54 2.33
N PRO A 56 17.58 -3.52 2.81
CA PRO A 56 18.61 -4.16 2.00
C PRO A 56 18.02 -4.85 0.76
N VAL A 57 18.64 -4.60 -0.39
CA VAL A 57 18.30 -5.26 -1.67
C VAL A 57 18.92 -6.65 -1.70
N GLY A 58 18.21 -7.63 -2.26
CA GLY A 58 18.65 -9.03 -2.33
C GLY A 58 18.45 -9.82 -1.03
N LYS A 59 17.94 -9.19 0.04
CA LYS A 59 17.59 -9.89 1.29
C LYS A 59 16.22 -10.56 1.16
N GLN A 60 16.11 -11.78 1.68
CA GLN A 60 14.83 -12.46 1.90
C GLN A 60 14.23 -12.03 3.24
N PHE A 61 12.94 -11.70 3.22
CA PHE A 61 12.16 -11.30 4.38
C PHE A 61 11.03 -12.29 4.63
N ASN A 62 10.74 -12.53 5.91
CA ASN A 62 9.59 -13.31 6.36
C ASN A 62 8.52 -12.31 6.80
N LEU A 63 7.53 -12.06 5.97
CA LEU A 63 6.60 -10.95 6.16
C LEU A 63 5.22 -11.43 6.60
N GLN A 64 4.52 -10.58 7.34
CA GLN A 64 3.10 -10.73 7.61
C GLN A 64 2.37 -9.39 7.52
N LEU A 65 1.15 -9.43 6.98
CA LEU A 65 0.20 -8.33 6.92
C LEU A 65 -0.96 -8.63 7.87
N LEU A 66 -1.31 -7.69 8.74
CA LEU A 66 -2.58 -7.76 9.47
C LEU A 66 -3.72 -7.34 8.53
N LEU A 67 -4.62 -8.28 8.23
CA LEU A 67 -5.78 -8.02 7.40
C LEU A 67 -6.89 -7.34 8.23
N PRO A 68 -7.65 -6.39 7.64
CA PRO A 68 -8.84 -5.85 8.30
C PRO A 68 -9.87 -6.96 8.44
N SER A 69 -10.27 -7.26 9.67
CA SER A 69 -11.32 -8.23 9.96
C SER A 69 -12.64 -7.54 10.33
N THR A 70 -13.75 -8.08 9.83
CA THR A 70 -15.11 -7.67 10.22
C THR A 70 -15.63 -8.46 11.42
N THR A 71 -14.97 -9.55 11.81
CA THR A 71 -15.38 -10.44 12.91
C THR A 71 -14.69 -10.10 14.23
N GLY A 72 -13.67 -9.22 14.20
CA GLY A 72 -12.86 -8.85 15.37
C GLY A 72 -11.67 -9.79 15.61
N GLU A 73 -11.62 -10.93 14.93
CA GLU A 73 -10.47 -11.83 14.96
C GLU A 73 -9.33 -11.29 14.11
N LYS A 74 -8.08 -11.41 14.59
CA LYS A 74 -6.92 -10.96 13.82
C LYS A 74 -6.60 -11.99 12.74
N GLU A 75 -6.74 -11.59 11.48
CA GLU A 75 -6.31 -12.38 10.34
C GLU A 75 -4.98 -11.88 9.80
N TYR A 76 -4.07 -12.81 9.48
CA TYR A 76 -2.76 -12.46 8.95
C TYR A 76 -2.53 -13.12 7.58
N LEU A 77 -2.08 -12.33 6.60
CA LEU A 77 -1.51 -12.85 5.37
C LEU A 77 0.01 -12.94 5.53
N GLN A 78 0.54 -14.15 5.50
CA GLN A 78 1.97 -14.42 5.68
C GLN A 78 2.61 -14.89 4.37
N PHE A 79 3.81 -14.38 4.08
CA PHE A 79 4.54 -14.72 2.86
C PHE A 79 6.01 -14.35 2.99
N ASP A 80 6.85 -15.01 2.21
CA ASP A 80 8.25 -14.67 2.09
C ASP A 80 8.47 -13.82 0.84
N ALA A 81 9.37 -12.83 0.93
CA ALA A 81 9.64 -11.93 -0.18
C ALA A 81 11.14 -11.64 -0.32
N LEU A 82 11.62 -11.59 -1.57
CA LEU A 82 12.98 -11.16 -1.90
C LEU A 82 12.96 -9.68 -2.30
N SER A 83 13.67 -8.83 -1.56
CA SER A 83 13.78 -7.41 -1.90
C SER A 83 14.52 -7.24 -3.23
N LYS A 84 13.88 -6.57 -4.20
CA LYS A 84 14.41 -6.39 -5.56
C LYS A 84 15.08 -5.04 -5.78
N TRP A 85 14.64 -4.01 -5.07
CA TRP A 85 15.14 -2.64 -5.20
C TRP A 85 14.73 -1.83 -3.96
N CYS A 86 15.47 -0.75 -3.68
CA CYS A 86 15.15 0.23 -2.65
C CYS A 86 15.47 1.62 -3.19
N LYS A 87 14.50 2.55 -3.11
CA LYS A 87 14.64 3.91 -3.62
C LYS A 87 14.03 4.89 -2.63
N GLN A 88 14.74 5.98 -2.34
CA GLN A 88 14.23 7.07 -1.51
C GLN A 88 13.05 7.76 -2.22
N SER A 89 11.96 7.99 -1.48
CA SER A 89 10.88 8.86 -1.96
C SER A 89 11.35 10.31 -1.94
N ILE A 90 11.09 11.04 -3.03
CA ILE A 90 11.38 12.46 -3.18
C ILE A 90 10.35 13.27 -2.36
#